data_AF-A0A969C8Y3-F1
#
_entry.id   AF-A0A969C8Y3-F1
#
_cell.length_a   1.000
_cell.length_b   1.000
_cell.length_c   1.000
_cell.angle_alpha   90.00
_cell.angle_beta   90.00
_cell.angle_gamma   90.00
#
_symmetry.space_group_name_H-M   'P 1'
#
loop_
_entity.id
_entity.type
_entity.pdbx_description
1 polymer ?
#
loop_
_entity_poly.entity_id
_entity_poly.type
_entity_poly.pdbx_seq_one_letter_code
_entity_poly.pdbx_strand_id
1 'polypeptide(L)'
;MFGESFLHFYRNRDRFSDWRAVIIYPSRAKEQSDIYPYRFLLNGDQVHRIYLDTLGDAQQLPFGVALMVLTTVREAEAPEQARALIARSQQELTSERQQAIIETIATIMVYKFTNLSRLEVEAMLGLSLQETRVYREAREEGREEGREEGQIRGERKLLLNLLQQRFPLSETLARCVTNLAPEQIQSLAAPLLSFSRLREVEDCLTQATLNRISAQLAAKIGEMPERLERSVADLSLPRLQQLENALAELPTADELEAWIEAGQDSAD
;
A
#
# COMPACT_ATOMS: atom_id res chain seq x y z
N MET A 1 -26.61 7.78 -6.37
CA MET A 1 -27.35 6.49 -6.35
C MET A 1 -28.65 6.61 -7.15
N PHE A 2 -29.72 7.25 -6.66
CA PHE A 2 -31.03 7.25 -7.34
C PHE A 2 -31.02 7.72 -8.81
N GLY A 3 -30.32 8.81 -9.14
CA GLY A 3 -30.26 9.32 -10.52
C GLY A 3 -29.68 8.30 -11.51
N GLU A 4 -28.54 7.70 -11.18
CA GLU A 4 -27.91 6.63 -11.96
C GLU A 4 -28.83 5.41 -12.10
N SER A 5 -29.46 4.98 -10.99
CA SER A 5 -30.39 3.84 -10.99
C SER A 5 -31.58 4.09 -11.92
N PHE A 6 -32.22 5.26 -11.86
CA PHE A 6 -33.36 5.57 -12.71
C PHE A 6 -32.99 5.67 -14.18
N LEU A 7 -31.82 6.23 -14.51
CA LEU A 7 -31.34 6.27 -15.88
C LEU A 7 -31.10 4.84 -16.41
N HIS A 8 -30.53 3.96 -15.59
CA HIS A 8 -30.33 2.56 -15.96
C HIS A 8 -31.65 1.84 -16.21
N PHE A 9 -32.64 1.98 -15.31
CA PHE A 9 -33.95 1.36 -15.49
C PHE A 9 -34.69 1.90 -16.72
N TYR A 10 -34.63 3.21 -16.96
CA TYR A 10 -35.22 3.82 -18.14
C TYR A 10 -34.64 3.22 -19.44
N ARG A 11 -33.31 3.00 -19.48
CA ARG A 11 -32.63 2.39 -20.63
C ARG A 11 -32.94 0.91 -20.85
N ASN A 12 -33.42 0.20 -19.81
CA ASN A 12 -33.69 -1.25 -19.85
C ASN A 12 -35.17 -1.58 -19.56
N ARG A 13 -36.08 -0.66 -19.87
CA ARG A 13 -37.52 -0.76 -19.57
C ARG A 13 -38.25 -1.91 -20.29
N ASP A 14 -37.65 -2.46 -21.32
CA ASP A 14 -38.12 -3.64 -22.05
C ASP A 14 -37.88 -4.94 -21.25
N ARG A 15 -36.92 -4.92 -20.32
CA ARG A 15 -36.53 -6.09 -19.50
C ARG A 15 -37.08 -6.04 -18.08
N PHE A 16 -37.32 -4.84 -17.55
CA PHE A 16 -37.72 -4.63 -16.15
C PHE A 16 -38.91 -3.70 -16.06
N SER A 17 -39.92 -4.10 -15.28
CA SER A 17 -41.18 -3.36 -15.12
C SER A 17 -41.44 -2.86 -13.69
N ASP A 18 -40.82 -3.48 -12.68
CA ASP A 18 -40.86 -3.04 -11.28
C ASP A 18 -39.43 -3.01 -10.72
N TRP A 19 -39.00 -1.84 -10.24
CA TRP A 19 -37.66 -1.68 -9.68
C TRP A 19 -37.73 -1.71 -8.16
N ARG A 20 -36.74 -2.38 -7.55
CA ARG A 20 -36.54 -2.37 -6.10
C ARG A 20 -35.07 -2.15 -5.78
N ALA A 21 -34.82 -1.40 -4.72
CA ALA A 21 -33.49 -1.11 -4.23
C ALA A 21 -33.36 -1.53 -2.77
N VAL A 22 -32.21 -2.10 -2.42
CA VAL A 22 -31.84 -2.42 -1.05
C VAL A 22 -30.61 -1.61 -0.68
N ILE A 23 -30.70 -0.83 0.40
CA ILE A 23 -29.60 -0.06 0.95
C ILE A 23 -29.19 -0.75 2.25
N ILE A 24 -27.92 -1.13 2.34
CA ILE A 24 -27.37 -1.86 3.49
C ILE A 24 -26.46 -0.91 4.26
N TYR A 25 -26.75 -0.72 5.55
CA TYR A 25 -25.93 0.07 6.47
C TYR A 25 -25.34 -0.83 7.56
N PRO A 26 -24.10 -0.56 8.03
CA PRO A 26 -23.56 -1.26 9.20
C PRO A 26 -24.43 -1.06 10.44
N SER A 27 -24.89 0.17 10.66
CA SER A 27 -25.81 0.55 11.73
C SER A 27 -26.61 1.78 11.36
N ARG A 28 -27.73 2.01 12.06
CA ARG A 28 -28.55 3.22 11.87
C ARG A 28 -27.77 4.51 12.12
N ALA A 29 -26.79 4.49 13.02
CA ALA A 29 -25.93 5.63 13.30
C ALA A 29 -25.00 6.01 12.12
N LYS A 30 -24.78 5.09 11.18
CA LYS A 30 -23.98 5.32 9.96
C LYS A 30 -24.84 5.66 8.74
N GLU A 31 -26.15 5.74 8.90
CA GLU A 31 -27.05 6.23 7.86
C GLU A 31 -26.78 7.72 7.60
N GLN A 32 -26.96 8.15 6.34
CA GLN A 32 -26.86 9.56 5.97
C GLN A 32 -27.90 10.39 6.74
N SER A 33 -27.51 11.57 7.21
CA SER A 33 -28.37 12.44 8.01
C SER A 33 -29.36 13.24 7.16
N ASP A 34 -28.97 13.66 5.94
CA ASP A 34 -29.83 14.43 5.04
C ASP A 34 -30.68 13.54 4.13
N ILE A 35 -31.72 12.95 4.71
CA ILE A 35 -32.66 12.05 4.00
C ILE A 35 -33.89 12.78 3.48
N TYR A 36 -34.14 14.02 3.93
CA TYR A 36 -35.38 14.74 3.63
C TYR A 36 -35.61 14.89 2.13
N PRO A 37 -34.63 15.27 1.29
CA PRO A 37 -34.82 15.40 -0.16
C PRO A 37 -35.33 14.11 -0.83
N TYR A 38 -34.97 12.94 -0.30
CA TYR A 38 -35.30 11.63 -0.87
C TYR A 38 -36.38 10.88 -0.08
N ARG A 39 -37.02 11.51 0.91
CA ARG A 39 -38.00 10.90 1.82
C ARG A 39 -39.12 10.15 1.11
N PHE A 40 -39.56 10.63 -0.04
CA PHE A 40 -40.61 9.98 -0.83
C PHE A 40 -40.15 8.59 -1.33
N LEU A 41 -38.91 8.49 -1.79
CA LEU A 41 -38.33 7.23 -2.25
C LEU A 41 -37.98 6.32 -1.07
N LEU A 42 -37.34 6.87 -0.03
CA LEU A 42 -36.86 6.11 1.13
C LEU A 42 -37.97 5.57 2.04
N ASN A 43 -39.17 6.16 1.98
CA ASN A 43 -40.35 5.69 2.72
C ASN A 43 -41.33 4.93 1.82
N GLY A 44 -41.02 4.75 0.54
CA GLY A 44 -41.82 3.93 -0.37
C GLY A 44 -41.58 2.43 -0.17
N ASP A 45 -42.32 1.62 -0.92
CA ASP A 45 -42.20 0.15 -0.94
C ASP A 45 -41.08 -0.36 -1.86
N GLN A 46 -40.57 0.50 -2.75
CA GLN A 46 -39.49 0.15 -3.68
C GLN A 46 -38.09 0.26 -3.09
N VAL A 47 -37.89 0.95 -1.95
CA VAL A 47 -36.58 1.10 -1.31
C VAL A 47 -36.60 0.51 0.09
N HIS A 48 -35.78 -0.51 0.30
CA HIS A 48 -35.65 -1.17 1.59
C HIS A 48 -34.31 -0.83 2.23
N ARG A 49 -34.36 -0.31 3.46
CA ARG A 49 -33.16 -0.05 4.27
C ARG A 49 -32.96 -1.19 5.25
N ILE A 50 -31.78 -1.81 5.17
CA ILE A 50 -31.37 -2.90 6.05
C ILE A 50 -30.19 -2.42 6.88
N TYR A 51 -30.26 -2.65 8.19
CA TYR A 51 -29.18 -2.32 9.12
C TYR A 51 -28.61 -3.62 9.66
N LEU A 52 -27.32 -3.86 9.46
CA LEU A 52 -26.69 -5.14 9.78
C LEU A 52 -26.69 -5.44 11.28
N ASP A 53 -26.56 -4.40 12.11
CA ASP A 53 -26.63 -4.48 13.57
C ASP A 53 -27.99 -4.89 14.14
N THR A 54 -29.06 -4.88 13.34
CA THR A 54 -30.42 -5.25 13.78
C THR A 54 -30.90 -6.62 13.29
N LEU A 55 -30.09 -7.33 12.50
CA LEU A 55 -30.49 -8.60 11.87
C LEU A 55 -30.52 -9.80 12.82
N GLY A 56 -30.14 -9.61 14.08
CA GLY A 56 -30.17 -10.66 15.10
C GLY A 56 -28.96 -11.60 15.03
N ASP A 57 -29.16 -12.85 15.41
CA ASP A 57 -28.09 -13.84 15.54
C ASP A 57 -27.56 -14.29 14.16
N ALA A 58 -26.27 -14.03 13.90
CA ALA A 58 -25.58 -14.41 12.68
C ALA A 58 -25.64 -15.92 12.37
N GLN A 59 -25.80 -16.77 13.39
CA GLN A 59 -25.90 -18.23 13.20
C GLN A 59 -27.20 -18.66 12.54
N GLN A 60 -28.25 -17.85 12.59
CA GLN A 60 -29.54 -18.13 11.95
C GLN A 60 -29.68 -17.45 10.58
N LEU A 61 -28.77 -16.52 10.28
CA LEU A 61 -28.79 -15.76 9.04
C LEU A 61 -28.22 -16.58 7.87
N PRO A 62 -28.75 -16.40 6.65
CA PRO A 62 -28.13 -16.92 5.44
C PRO A 62 -26.66 -16.51 5.35
N PHE A 63 -25.78 -17.39 4.87
CA PHE A 63 -24.32 -17.18 4.92
C PHE A 63 -23.87 -15.82 4.38
N GLY A 64 -24.38 -15.38 3.23
CA GLY A 64 -24.01 -14.07 2.67
C GLY A 64 -24.34 -12.89 3.60
N VAL A 65 -25.49 -12.95 4.28
CA VAL A 65 -25.90 -11.93 5.24
C VAL A 65 -25.06 -12.03 6.52
N ALA A 66 -24.80 -13.24 7.02
CA ALA A 66 -23.95 -13.46 8.18
C ALA A 66 -22.51 -12.97 7.95
N LEU A 67 -21.96 -13.14 6.74
CA LEU A 67 -20.66 -12.59 6.34
C LEU A 67 -20.68 -11.06 6.36
N MET A 68 -21.74 -10.43 5.86
CA MET A 68 -21.91 -8.98 5.96
C MET A 68 -21.96 -8.53 7.43
N VAL A 69 -22.74 -9.20 8.27
CA VAL A 69 -22.81 -8.92 9.72
C VAL A 69 -21.43 -9.04 10.37
N LEU A 70 -20.65 -10.08 10.05
CA LEU A 70 -19.29 -10.29 10.58
C LEU A 70 -18.36 -9.08 10.36
N THR A 71 -18.54 -8.33 9.26
CA THR A 71 -17.76 -7.10 9.02
C THR A 71 -17.99 -6.03 10.09
N THR A 72 -19.18 -6.02 10.70
CA THR A 72 -19.63 -5.02 11.68
C THR A 72 -19.41 -5.45 13.13
N VAL A 73 -19.19 -6.75 13.36
CA VAL A 73 -18.98 -7.33 14.71
C VAL A 73 -17.69 -6.79 15.32
N ARG A 74 -17.71 -6.60 16.65
CA ARG A 74 -16.55 -6.17 17.44
C ARG A 74 -15.43 -7.19 17.37
N GLU A 75 -14.19 -6.74 17.38
CA GLU A 75 -13.00 -7.61 17.34
C GLU A 75 -12.99 -8.69 18.43
N ALA A 76 -13.50 -8.41 19.63
CA ALA A 76 -13.56 -9.41 20.70
C ALA A 76 -14.48 -10.61 20.37
N GLU A 77 -15.53 -10.40 19.57
CA GLU A 77 -16.56 -11.41 19.27
C GLU A 77 -16.40 -12.02 17.87
N ALA A 78 -15.75 -11.30 16.95
CA ALA A 78 -15.56 -11.73 15.57
C ALA A 78 -14.92 -13.13 15.43
N PRO A 79 -13.92 -13.52 16.24
CA PRO A 79 -13.31 -14.85 16.17
C PRO A 79 -14.31 -15.98 16.42
N GLU A 80 -15.17 -15.81 17.43
CA GLU A 80 -16.16 -16.81 17.80
C GLU A 80 -17.22 -16.95 16.72
N GLN A 81 -17.73 -15.82 16.20
CA GLN A 81 -18.71 -15.83 15.11
C GLN A 81 -18.14 -16.40 13.82
N ALA A 82 -16.89 -16.06 13.49
CA ALA A 82 -16.21 -16.62 12.33
C ALA A 82 -16.08 -18.16 12.44
N ARG A 83 -15.64 -18.67 13.60
CA ARG A 83 -15.56 -20.12 13.86
C ARG A 83 -16.92 -20.81 13.73
N ALA A 84 -17.97 -20.20 14.28
CA ALA A 84 -19.33 -20.73 14.16
C ALA A 84 -19.79 -20.81 12.69
N LEU A 85 -19.52 -19.77 11.88
CA LEU A 85 -19.87 -19.76 10.46
C LEU A 85 -19.08 -20.78 9.64
N ILE A 86 -17.82 -21.01 9.98
CA ILE A 86 -17.00 -22.05 9.36
C ILE A 86 -17.55 -23.43 9.70
N ALA A 87 -17.84 -23.69 10.97
CA ALA A 87 -18.42 -24.98 11.38
C ALA A 87 -19.76 -25.24 10.68
N ARG A 88 -20.61 -24.22 10.56
CA ARG A 88 -21.89 -24.32 9.84
C ARG A 88 -21.68 -24.57 8.35
N SER A 89 -20.72 -23.90 7.71
CA SER A 89 -20.47 -24.06 6.26
C SER A 89 -19.97 -25.46 5.91
N GLN A 90 -19.19 -26.08 6.80
CA GLN A 90 -18.73 -27.48 6.64
C GLN A 90 -19.88 -28.49 6.69
N GLN A 91 -20.97 -28.18 7.40
CA GLN A 91 -22.10 -29.08 7.56
C GLN A 91 -23.16 -28.91 6.46
N GLU A 92 -23.40 -27.67 6.04
CA GLU A 92 -24.56 -27.32 5.20
C GLU A 92 -24.22 -27.14 3.72
N LEU A 93 -22.95 -26.94 3.35
CA LEU A 93 -22.56 -26.56 1.99
C LEU A 93 -21.73 -27.64 1.29
N THR A 94 -21.73 -27.56 -0.04
CA THR A 94 -20.79 -28.30 -0.88
C THR A 94 -19.39 -27.72 -0.73
N SER A 95 -18.35 -28.53 -1.02
CA SER A 95 -16.95 -28.14 -0.86
C SER A 95 -16.60 -26.83 -1.60
N GLU A 96 -17.14 -26.61 -2.80
CA GLU A 96 -16.92 -25.37 -3.56
C GLU A 96 -17.49 -24.14 -2.87
N ARG A 97 -18.77 -24.20 -2.43
CA ARG A 97 -19.40 -23.08 -1.72
C ARG A 97 -18.79 -22.87 -0.35
N GLN A 98 -18.46 -23.96 0.35
CA GLN A 98 -17.75 -23.92 1.62
C GLN A 98 -16.41 -23.17 1.48
N GLN A 99 -15.62 -23.47 0.44
CA GLN A 99 -14.36 -22.78 0.19
C GLN A 99 -14.56 -21.28 -0.02
N ALA A 100 -15.56 -20.88 -0.82
CA ALA A 100 -15.88 -19.47 -1.02
C ALA A 100 -16.27 -18.75 0.28
N ILE A 101 -17.01 -19.41 1.18
CA ILE A 101 -17.32 -18.87 2.51
C ILE A 101 -16.06 -18.72 3.35
N ILE A 102 -15.21 -19.75 3.42
CA ILE A 102 -13.95 -19.72 4.19
C ILE A 102 -13.03 -18.62 3.65
N GLU A 103 -12.89 -18.48 2.34
CA GLU A 103 -12.11 -17.40 1.70
C GLU A 103 -12.63 -16.02 2.09
N THR A 104 -13.95 -15.85 2.11
CA THR A 104 -14.56 -14.57 2.48
C THR A 104 -14.34 -14.27 3.97
N ILE A 105 -14.47 -15.27 4.85
CA ILE A 105 -14.19 -15.13 6.28
C ILE A 105 -12.71 -14.77 6.49
N ALA A 106 -11.79 -15.48 5.84
CA ALA A 106 -10.36 -15.21 5.92
C ALA A 106 -10.04 -13.75 5.54
N THR A 107 -10.63 -13.29 4.43
CA THR A 107 -10.49 -11.91 3.96
C THR A 107 -11.00 -10.92 5.01
N ILE A 108 -12.23 -11.10 5.52
CA ILE A 108 -12.80 -10.22 6.56
C ILE A 108 -11.91 -10.18 7.80
N MET A 109 -11.40 -11.33 8.24
CA MET A 109 -10.59 -11.42 9.47
C MET A 109 -9.22 -10.76 9.29
N VAL A 110 -8.55 -10.93 8.14
CA VAL A 110 -7.28 -10.24 7.87
C VAL A 110 -7.46 -8.72 7.86
N TYR A 111 -8.51 -8.22 7.21
CA TYR A 111 -8.78 -6.77 7.19
C TYR A 111 -9.22 -6.22 8.54
N LYS A 112 -9.92 -7.01 9.35
CA LYS A 112 -10.36 -6.60 10.69
C LYS A 112 -9.21 -6.59 11.69
N PHE A 113 -8.25 -7.50 11.57
CA PHE A 113 -7.12 -7.64 12.50
C PHE A 113 -5.80 -7.28 11.82
N THR A 114 -5.65 -6.02 11.42
CA THR A 114 -4.46 -5.53 10.69
C THR A 114 -3.15 -5.64 11.47
N ASN A 115 -3.22 -5.71 12.80
CA ASN A 115 -2.05 -5.83 13.68
C ASN A 115 -1.66 -7.28 13.98
N LEU A 116 -2.46 -8.27 13.56
CA LEU A 116 -2.16 -9.68 13.79
C LEU A 116 -1.41 -10.26 12.60
N SER A 117 -0.47 -11.15 12.91
CA SER A 117 0.17 -11.98 11.91
C SER A 117 -0.81 -13.04 11.39
N ARG A 118 -0.48 -13.57 10.22
CA ARG A 118 -1.20 -14.68 9.57
C ARG A 118 -1.37 -15.89 10.47
N LEU A 119 -0.32 -16.26 11.19
CA LEU A 119 -0.34 -17.41 12.10
C LEU A 119 -1.28 -17.19 13.29
N GLU A 120 -1.36 -15.95 13.78
CA GLU A 120 -2.27 -15.59 14.87
C GLU A 120 -3.73 -15.64 14.42
N VAL A 121 -4.04 -15.18 13.20
CA VAL A 121 -5.39 -15.27 12.62
C VAL A 121 -5.79 -16.73 12.37
N GLU A 122 -4.87 -17.58 11.87
CA GLU A 122 -5.12 -19.02 11.71
C GLU A 122 -5.36 -19.72 13.06
N ALA A 123 -4.52 -19.45 14.06
CA ALA A 123 -4.66 -20.01 15.40
C ALA A 123 -5.99 -19.59 16.06
N MET A 124 -6.39 -18.33 15.86
CA MET A 124 -7.66 -17.79 16.33
C MET A 124 -8.87 -18.48 15.70
N LEU A 125 -8.80 -18.81 14.41
CA LEU A 125 -9.88 -19.48 13.70
C LEU A 125 -9.83 -21.01 13.86
N GLY A 126 -8.69 -21.58 14.25
CA GLY A 126 -8.51 -23.01 14.44
C GLY A 126 -8.40 -23.79 13.12
N LEU A 127 -7.97 -23.14 12.04
CA LEU A 127 -7.77 -23.77 10.73
C LEU A 127 -6.65 -23.09 9.93
N SER A 128 -6.07 -23.86 9.03
CA SER A 128 -5.10 -23.36 8.05
C SER A 128 -5.82 -22.53 6.98
N LEU A 129 -5.33 -21.32 6.74
CA LEU A 129 -5.82 -20.40 5.71
C LEU A 129 -4.83 -20.26 4.54
N GLN A 130 -3.73 -21.01 4.55
CA GLN A 130 -2.64 -20.92 3.58
C GLN A 130 -3.09 -21.11 2.12
N GLU A 131 -4.16 -21.87 1.89
CA GLU A 131 -4.71 -22.12 0.55
C GLU A 131 -5.66 -21.02 0.07
N THR A 132 -6.09 -20.12 0.96
CA THR A 132 -6.98 -19.02 0.57
C THR A 132 -6.25 -18.03 -0.32
N ARG A 133 -6.98 -17.46 -1.27
CA ARG A 133 -6.45 -16.53 -2.26
C ARG A 133 -5.69 -15.36 -1.63
N VAL A 134 -6.28 -14.70 -0.64
CA VAL A 134 -5.68 -13.54 0.05
C VAL A 134 -4.34 -13.90 0.72
N TYR A 135 -4.19 -15.13 1.21
CA TYR A 135 -2.93 -15.58 1.80
C TYR A 135 -1.88 -15.94 0.75
N ARG A 136 -2.28 -16.55 -0.38
CA ARG A 136 -1.34 -16.87 -1.47
C ARG A 136 -0.80 -15.62 -2.14
N GLU A 137 -1.68 -14.70 -2.53
CA GLU A 137 -1.30 -13.44 -3.18
C GLU A 137 -0.31 -12.66 -2.31
N ALA A 138 -0.67 -12.43 -1.04
CA ALA A 138 0.19 -11.66 -0.17
C ALA A 138 1.47 -12.43 0.26
N ARG A 139 1.57 -13.75 0.03
CA ARG A 139 2.82 -14.52 0.20
C ARG A 139 3.69 -14.43 -1.03
N GLU A 140 3.10 -14.45 -2.22
CA GLU A 140 3.79 -14.27 -3.49
C GLU A 140 4.39 -12.86 -3.58
N GLU A 141 3.62 -11.83 -3.24
CA GLU A 141 4.07 -10.43 -3.17
C GLU A 141 5.27 -10.28 -2.22
N GLY A 142 5.16 -10.75 -0.97
CA GLY A 142 6.29 -10.68 -0.03
C GLY A 142 7.51 -11.52 -0.46
N ARG A 143 7.32 -12.56 -1.30
CA ARG A 143 8.42 -13.33 -1.87
C ARG A 143 9.08 -12.59 -3.04
N GLU A 144 8.31 -11.85 -3.82
CA GLU A 144 8.81 -11.00 -4.90
C GLU A 144 9.60 -9.83 -4.32
N GLU A 145 9.01 -9.08 -3.39
CA GLU A 145 9.69 -8.01 -2.66
C GLU A 145 10.98 -8.51 -1.98
N GLY A 146 10.91 -9.66 -1.29
CA GLY A 146 12.10 -10.24 -0.64
C GLY A 146 13.20 -10.67 -1.62
N ARG A 147 12.85 -11.05 -2.86
CA ARG A 147 13.84 -11.34 -3.91
C ARG A 147 14.46 -10.07 -4.45
N GLU A 148 13.66 -9.05 -4.72
CA GLU A 148 14.16 -7.76 -5.19
C GLU A 148 15.07 -7.11 -4.15
N GLU A 149 14.64 -7.03 -2.89
CA GLU A 149 15.47 -6.55 -1.80
C GLU A 149 16.73 -7.40 -1.63
N GLY A 150 16.61 -8.72 -1.73
CA GLY A 150 17.74 -9.64 -1.63
C GLY A 150 18.76 -9.44 -2.76
N GLN A 151 18.29 -9.21 -3.98
CA GLN A 151 19.13 -8.91 -5.14
C GLN A 151 19.84 -7.57 -4.96
N ILE A 152 19.11 -6.51 -4.60
CA ILE A 152 19.69 -5.18 -4.37
C ILE A 152 20.73 -5.24 -3.23
N ARG A 153 20.42 -5.90 -2.11
CA ARG A 153 21.39 -6.09 -1.01
C ARG A 153 22.63 -6.88 -1.47
N GLY A 154 22.44 -7.90 -2.30
CA GLY A 154 23.52 -8.68 -2.90
C GLY A 154 24.41 -7.84 -3.81
N GLU A 155 23.82 -7.04 -4.70
CA GLU A 155 24.51 -6.13 -5.61
C GLU A 155 25.29 -5.07 -4.85
N ARG A 156 24.71 -4.43 -3.82
CA ARG A 156 25.42 -3.48 -2.94
C ARG A 156 26.62 -4.12 -2.28
N LYS A 157 26.46 -5.33 -1.73
CA LYS A 157 27.53 -6.05 -1.05
C LYS A 157 28.66 -6.43 -2.01
N LEU A 158 28.32 -6.89 -3.21
CA LEU A 158 29.30 -7.21 -4.24
C LEU A 158 30.05 -5.95 -4.69
N LEU A 159 29.34 -4.86 -4.94
CA LEU A 159 29.91 -3.58 -5.34
C LEU A 159 30.88 -3.03 -4.28
N LEU A 160 30.48 -3.08 -3.00
CA LEU A 160 31.35 -2.69 -1.88
C LEU A 160 32.62 -3.54 -1.84
N ASN A 161 32.51 -4.87 -1.96
CA ASN A 161 33.67 -5.76 -1.96
C ASN A 161 34.62 -5.47 -3.12
N LEU A 162 34.10 -5.25 -4.34
CA LEU A 162 34.91 -4.93 -5.51
C LEU A 162 35.63 -3.58 -5.36
N LEU A 163 34.94 -2.58 -4.83
CA LEU A 163 35.52 -1.27 -4.56
C LEU A 163 36.62 -1.35 -3.50
N GLN A 164 36.41 -2.11 -2.41
CA GLN A 164 37.41 -2.32 -1.36
C GLN A 164 38.66 -3.05 -1.88
N GLN A 165 38.51 -3.95 -2.86
CA GLN A 165 39.64 -4.65 -3.47
C GLN A 165 40.42 -3.77 -4.45
N ARG A 166 39.76 -2.85 -5.16
CA ARG A 166 40.41 -1.99 -6.17
C ARG A 166 40.96 -0.68 -5.62
N PHE A 167 40.32 -0.12 -4.59
CA PHE A 167 40.66 1.19 -4.06
C PHE A 167 40.64 1.19 -2.53
N PRO A 168 41.51 1.99 -1.87
CA PRO A 168 41.39 2.24 -0.45
C PRO A 168 40.18 3.15 -0.20
N LEU A 169 39.04 2.55 0.12
CA LEU A 169 37.81 3.29 0.43
C LEU A 169 37.91 3.97 1.79
N SER A 170 37.46 5.22 1.85
CA SER A 170 37.15 5.88 3.11
C SER A 170 35.89 5.28 3.74
N GLU A 171 35.75 5.43 5.06
CA GLU A 171 34.55 5.01 5.79
C GLU A 171 33.29 5.73 5.31
N THR A 172 33.44 6.98 4.86
CA THR A 172 32.34 7.77 4.27
C THR A 172 31.83 7.13 2.98
N LEU A 173 32.72 6.79 2.04
CA LEU A 173 32.32 6.15 0.79
C LEU A 173 31.78 4.73 1.00
N ALA A 174 32.33 3.97 1.94
CA ALA A 174 31.79 2.66 2.29
C ALA A 174 30.32 2.76 2.76
N ARG A 175 30.00 3.76 3.60
CA ARG A 175 28.63 4.04 4.05
C ARG A 175 27.73 4.51 2.91
N CYS A 176 28.26 5.32 1.99
CA CYS A 176 27.54 5.73 0.78
C CYS A 176 27.12 4.51 -0.04
N VAL A 177 28.06 3.59 -0.31
CA VAL A 177 27.81 2.38 -1.13
C VAL A 177 26.77 1.46 -0.49
N THR A 178 26.72 1.35 0.84
CA THR A 178 25.71 0.53 1.53
C THR A 178 24.27 1.08 1.43
N ASN A 179 24.12 2.37 1.09
CA ASN A 179 22.83 3.06 1.04
C ASN A 179 22.40 3.45 -0.39
N LEU A 180 23.14 3.05 -1.43
CA LEU A 180 22.84 3.43 -2.82
C LEU A 180 21.50 2.90 -3.30
N ALA A 181 20.68 3.76 -3.91
CA ALA A 181 19.49 3.36 -4.64
C ALA A 181 19.83 2.40 -5.80
N PRO A 182 18.91 1.50 -6.20
CA PRO A 182 19.15 0.53 -7.26
C PRO A 182 19.62 1.17 -8.57
N GLU A 183 19.15 2.36 -8.92
CA GLU A 183 19.57 3.09 -10.13
C GLU A 183 21.04 3.53 -10.04
N GLN A 184 21.48 3.97 -8.86
CA GLN A 184 22.87 4.38 -8.61
C GLN A 184 23.82 3.16 -8.68
N ILE A 185 23.36 2.00 -8.20
CA ILE A 185 24.12 0.74 -8.32
C ILE A 185 24.32 0.41 -9.79
N GLN A 186 23.28 0.45 -10.62
CA GLN A 186 23.37 0.16 -12.04
C GLN A 186 24.27 1.15 -12.79
N SER A 187 24.15 2.45 -12.50
CA SER A 187 24.98 3.47 -13.13
C SER A 187 26.46 3.34 -12.77
N LEU A 188 26.76 2.87 -11.54
CA LEU A 188 28.12 2.66 -11.08
C LEU A 188 28.69 1.32 -11.56
N ALA A 189 27.89 0.26 -11.64
CA ALA A 189 28.33 -1.09 -11.96
C ALA A 189 28.96 -1.23 -13.35
N ALA A 190 28.38 -0.59 -14.38
CA ALA A 190 28.87 -0.67 -15.75
C ALA A 190 30.27 -0.06 -15.96
N PRO A 191 30.55 1.18 -15.52
CA PRO A 191 31.86 1.80 -15.70
C PRO A 191 32.89 1.40 -14.62
N LEU A 192 32.47 0.72 -13.54
CA LEU A 192 33.33 0.32 -12.43
C LEU A 192 34.62 -0.38 -12.89
N LEU A 193 34.50 -1.26 -13.88
CA LEU A 193 35.63 -2.05 -14.35
C LEU A 193 36.66 -1.21 -15.10
N SER A 194 36.23 -0.13 -15.75
CA SER A 194 37.10 0.81 -16.48
C SER A 194 37.77 1.84 -15.58
N PHE A 195 37.30 2.04 -14.35
CA PHE A 195 37.84 3.08 -13.48
C PHE A 195 39.28 2.78 -13.03
N SER A 196 40.11 3.81 -13.12
CA SER A 196 41.52 3.75 -12.76
C SER A 196 41.84 4.47 -11.44
N ARG A 197 40.95 5.39 -11.01
CA ARG A 197 41.12 6.20 -9.81
C ARG A 197 39.82 6.26 -9.01
N LEU A 198 39.96 6.42 -7.69
CA LEU A 198 38.82 6.58 -6.77
C LEU A 198 37.94 7.79 -7.12
N ARG A 199 38.54 8.88 -7.63
CA ARG A 199 37.80 10.09 -8.05
C ARG A 199 36.75 9.80 -9.12
N GLU A 200 37.01 8.85 -10.03
CA GLU A 200 36.04 8.48 -11.08
C GLU A 200 34.78 7.83 -10.48
N VAL A 201 34.94 7.09 -9.36
CA VAL A 201 33.81 6.52 -8.61
C VAL A 201 33.01 7.64 -7.92
N GLU A 202 33.69 8.59 -7.28
CA GLU A 202 33.06 9.73 -6.62
C GLU A 202 32.29 10.61 -7.62
N ASP A 203 32.89 10.91 -8.77
CA ASP A 203 32.27 11.71 -9.83
C ASP A 203 31.03 10.99 -10.41
N CYS A 204 31.12 9.67 -10.62
CA CYS A 204 30.01 8.86 -11.10
C CYS A 204 28.83 8.84 -10.10
N LEU A 205 29.12 8.65 -8.81
CA LEU A 205 28.12 8.69 -7.75
C LEU A 205 27.48 10.07 -7.62
N THR A 206 28.28 11.13 -7.72
CA THR A 206 27.80 12.52 -7.67
C THR A 206 26.84 12.79 -8.83
N GLN A 207 27.23 12.44 -10.06
CA GLN A 207 26.38 12.64 -11.22
C GLN A 207 25.09 11.82 -11.16
N ALA A 208 25.16 10.57 -10.71
CA ALA A 208 23.98 9.72 -10.55
C ALA A 208 23.00 10.29 -9.51
N THR A 209 23.52 10.80 -8.38
CA THR A 209 22.71 11.42 -7.33
C THR A 209 22.09 12.73 -7.80
N LEU A 210 22.86 13.57 -8.51
CA LEU A 210 22.36 14.82 -9.12
C LEU A 210 21.23 14.55 -10.11
N ASN A 211 21.40 13.59 -11.02
CA ASN A 211 20.37 13.21 -11.99
C ASN A 211 19.08 12.72 -11.31
N ARG A 212 19.20 12.05 -10.16
CA ARG A 212 18.04 11.56 -9.42
C ARG A 212 17.31 12.69 -8.68
N ILE A 213 18.07 13.57 -8.02
CA ILE A 213 17.55 14.77 -7.37
C ILE A 213 16.83 15.65 -8.38
N SER A 214 17.44 15.90 -9.56
CA SER A 214 16.81 16.71 -10.60
C SER A 214 15.53 16.07 -11.14
N ALA A 215 15.51 14.75 -11.37
CA ALA A 215 14.30 14.04 -11.79
C ALA A 215 13.18 14.09 -10.72
N GLN A 216 13.53 13.93 -9.44
CA GLN A 216 12.56 14.01 -8.33
C GLN A 216 12.00 15.43 -8.17
N LEU A 217 12.85 16.44 -8.28
CA LEU A 217 12.44 17.85 -8.21
C LEU A 217 11.58 18.24 -9.42
N ALA A 218 11.94 17.82 -10.63
CA ALA A 218 11.13 18.04 -11.83
C ALA A 218 9.74 17.39 -11.72
N ALA A 219 9.66 16.20 -11.12
CA ALA A 219 8.39 15.51 -10.88
C ALA A 219 7.52 16.20 -9.82
N LYS A 220 8.13 16.83 -8.80
CA LYS A 220 7.41 17.48 -7.70
C LYS A 220 7.02 18.94 -7.98
N ILE A 221 7.91 19.71 -8.62
CA ILE A 221 7.84 21.18 -8.69
C ILE A 221 7.66 21.69 -10.13
N GLY A 222 7.91 20.86 -11.15
CA GLY A 222 7.89 21.28 -12.56
C GLY A 222 9.23 21.85 -13.02
N GLU A 223 9.24 22.91 -13.85
CA GLU A 223 10.48 23.52 -14.34
C GLU A 223 11.24 24.25 -13.22
N MET A 224 12.47 23.81 -12.97
CA MET A 224 13.34 24.41 -11.96
C MET A 224 13.95 25.74 -12.42
N PRO A 225 14.10 26.73 -11.53
CA PRO A 225 14.97 27.88 -11.76
C PRO A 225 16.43 27.43 -11.91
N GLU A 226 17.14 27.89 -12.94
CA GLU A 226 18.58 27.57 -13.19
C GLU A 226 19.49 27.83 -11.97
N ARG A 227 19.09 28.74 -11.07
CA ARG A 227 19.83 29.05 -9.84
C ARG A 227 19.85 27.88 -8.86
N LEU A 228 18.72 27.18 -8.71
CA LEU A 228 18.61 26.03 -7.81
C LEU A 228 19.37 24.82 -8.38
N GLU A 229 19.33 24.61 -9.69
CA GLU A 229 20.11 23.54 -10.34
C GLU A 229 21.62 23.72 -10.11
N ARG A 230 22.14 24.95 -10.27
CA ARG A 230 23.56 25.24 -9.99
C ARG A 230 23.90 25.05 -8.52
N SER A 231 23.02 25.48 -7.62
CA SER A 231 23.24 25.37 -6.18
C SER A 231 23.26 23.91 -5.71
N VAL A 232 22.43 23.05 -6.31
CA VAL A 232 22.45 21.60 -6.04
C VAL A 232 23.71 20.95 -6.66
N ALA A 233 24.13 21.36 -7.86
CA ALA A 233 25.33 20.82 -8.52
C ALA A 233 26.64 21.11 -7.75
N ASP A 234 26.71 22.20 -6.98
CA ASP A 234 27.88 22.57 -6.18
C ASP A 234 27.97 21.83 -4.83
N LEU A 235 26.97 21.02 -4.46
CA LEU A 235 26.98 20.29 -3.18
C LEU A 235 27.92 19.08 -3.20
N SER A 236 28.58 18.84 -2.06
CA SER A 236 29.37 17.62 -1.85
C SER A 236 28.49 16.36 -1.84
N LEU A 237 29.05 15.21 -2.24
CA LEU A 237 28.34 13.92 -2.27
C LEU A 237 27.60 13.58 -0.95
N PRO A 238 28.19 13.77 0.25
CA PRO A 238 27.46 13.53 1.51
C PRO A 238 26.22 14.42 1.67
N ARG A 239 26.28 15.67 1.20
CA ARG A 239 25.14 16.59 1.23
C ARG A 239 24.09 16.25 0.20
N LEU A 240 24.49 15.82 -1.00
CA LEU A 240 23.54 15.34 -1.99
C LEU A 240 22.75 14.14 -1.46
N GLN A 241 23.39 13.22 -0.72
CA GLN A 241 22.70 12.10 -0.08
C GLN A 241 21.77 12.54 1.07
N GLN A 242 22.16 13.56 1.84
CA GLN A 242 21.27 14.12 2.86
C GLN A 242 20.06 14.80 2.23
N LEU A 243 20.28 15.58 1.17
CA LEU A 243 19.23 16.23 0.39
C LEU A 243 18.27 15.18 -0.16
N GLU A 244 18.81 14.13 -0.79
CA GLU A 244 18.05 13.01 -1.35
C GLU A 244 17.10 12.35 -0.34
N ASN A 245 17.52 12.20 0.92
CA ASN A 245 16.66 11.68 1.98
C ASN A 245 15.62 12.71 2.47
N ALA A 246 15.99 14.00 2.48
CA ALA A 246 15.12 15.10 2.89
C ALA A 246 14.07 15.47 1.83
N LEU A 247 14.33 15.20 0.54
CA LEU A 247 13.43 15.51 -0.58
C LEU A 247 12.06 14.83 -0.47
N ALA A 248 11.94 13.75 0.29
CA ALA A 248 10.65 13.13 0.59
C ALA A 248 9.72 14.10 1.36
N GLU A 249 10.28 14.81 2.33
CA GLU A 249 9.58 15.71 3.27
C GLU A 249 9.50 17.17 2.78
N LEU A 250 10.29 17.56 1.77
CA LEU A 250 10.28 18.91 1.19
C LEU A 250 9.23 19.01 0.07
N PRO A 251 8.15 19.79 0.22
CA PRO A 251 7.09 19.90 -0.77
C PRO A 251 7.23 21.11 -1.71
N THR A 252 8.02 22.13 -1.39
CA THR A 252 8.10 23.39 -2.15
C THR A 252 9.53 23.83 -2.50
N ALA A 253 9.67 24.66 -3.54
CA ALA A 253 10.96 25.20 -3.98
C ALA A 253 11.60 26.13 -2.95
N ASP A 254 10.79 26.90 -2.21
CA ASP A 254 11.26 27.83 -1.18
C ASP A 254 11.85 27.07 0.02
N GLU A 255 11.25 25.93 0.39
CA GLU A 255 11.77 25.06 1.45
C GLU A 255 13.07 24.35 1.04
N LEU A 256 13.23 24.03 -0.25
CA LEU A 256 14.48 23.51 -0.81
C LEU A 256 15.60 24.56 -0.74
N GLU A 257 15.31 25.81 -1.12
CA GLU A 257 16.27 26.91 -1.07
C GLU A 257 16.70 27.19 0.38
N ALA A 258 15.75 27.24 1.32
CA ALA A 258 16.02 27.39 2.74
C ALA A 258 16.86 26.22 3.32
N TRP A 259 16.63 24.98 2.84
CA TRP A 259 17.44 23.83 3.26
C TRP A 259 18.90 23.93 2.76
N ILE A 260 19.09 24.38 1.52
CA ILE A 260 20.42 24.56 0.93
C ILE A 260 21.19 25.67 1.67
N GLU A 261 20.55 26.80 1.97
CA GLU A 261 21.12 27.93 2.72
C GLU A 261 21.45 27.54 4.17
N ALA A 262 20.53 26.91 4.89
CA ALA A 262 20.75 26.45 6.27
C ALA A 262 21.89 25.43 6.38
N GLY A 263 22.15 24.68 5.30
CA GLY A 263 23.33 23.85 5.19
C GLY A 263 24.60 24.67 5.11
N GLN A 264 24.70 25.67 4.22
CA GLN A 264 25.96 26.37 3.92
C GLN A 264 26.63 27.03 5.15
N ASP A 265 25.86 27.41 6.18
CA ASP A 265 26.35 28.04 7.42
C ASP A 265 27.11 27.10 8.40
N SER A 266 27.28 25.81 8.08
CA SER A 266 27.96 24.82 8.95
C SER A 266 29.38 24.43 8.52
N ALA A 267 30.00 25.19 7.62
CA ALA A 267 31.32 24.91 7.05
C ALA A 267 32.40 25.98 7.34
N ASP A 268 32.29 26.68 8.48
CA ASP A 268 33.40 27.45 9.08
C ASP A 268 34.03 26.71 10.27
#